data_AF-A0A512BC69-F1
#
_entry.id   AF-A0A512BC69-F1
#
_cell.length_a   1.000
_cell.length_b   1.000
_cell.length_c   1.000
_cell.angle_alpha   90.00
_cell.angle_beta   90.00
_cell.angle_gamma   90.00
#
_symmetry.space_group_name_H-M   'P 1'
#
loop_
_entity.id
_entity.type
_entity.pdbx_description
1 polymer ?
#
loop_
_entity_poly.entity_id
_entity_poly.type
_entity_poly.pdbx_seq_one_letter_code
_entity_poly.pdbx_strand_id
1 'polypeptide(L)' 'MIEAPTYTLEQLQEIIPLLELDELKSITAKVKNEKSSYTTITMSKILVMISARTLELVRRTRY' A
#
# COMPACT_ATOMS: atom_id res chain seq x y z
N MET A 1 8.80 22.81 2.50
CA MET A 1 9.14 21.65 3.37
C MET A 1 8.54 20.44 2.68
N ILE A 2 9.34 19.42 2.31
CA ILE A 2 8.80 18.21 1.71
C ILE A 2 8.24 17.39 2.87
N GLU A 3 6.92 17.34 3.00
CA GLU A 3 6.25 16.57 4.05
C GLU A 3 6.61 15.09 3.85
N ALA A 4 7.27 14.52 4.85
CA ALA A 4 7.64 13.12 4.84
C ALA A 4 6.38 12.26 4.71
N PRO A 5 6.40 11.20 3.91
CA PRO A 5 5.25 10.33 3.78
C PRO A 5 4.88 9.72 5.14
N THR A 6 3.58 9.53 5.36
CA THR A 6 3.00 8.95 6.58
C THR A 6 3.58 7.56 6.87
N TYR A 7 3.95 6.83 5.82
CA TYR A 7 4.60 5.52 5.94
C TYR A 7 5.84 5.44 5.04
N THR A 8 6.94 4.89 5.56
CA THR A 8 8.08 4.54 4.74
C THR A 8 7.79 3.28 3.90
N LEU A 9 8.59 3.05 2.86
CA LEU A 9 8.47 1.84 2.04
C LEU A 9 8.62 0.57 2.88
N GLU A 10 9.58 0.58 3.82
CA GLU A 10 9.86 -0.55 4.71
C GLU A 10 8.66 -0.84 5.62
N GLN A 11 8.07 0.19 6.23
CA GLN A 11 6.86 0.04 7.03
C GLN A 11 5.72 -0.54 6.20
N LEU A 12 5.52 -0.05 4.97
CA LEU A 12 4.50 -0.58 4.06
C LEU A 12 4.76 -2.05 3.72
N GLN A 13 6.02 -2.45 3.51
CA GLN A 13 6.39 -3.85 3.25
C GLN A 13 6.04 -4.77 4.42
N GLU A 14 6.19 -4.30 5.66
CA GLU A 14 5.88 -5.08 6.86
C GLU A 14 4.38 -5.13 7.16
N ILE A 15 3.65 -4.02 6.97
CA ILE A 15 2.23 -3.96 7.32
C ILE A 15 1.32 -4.51 6.22
N ILE A 16 1.57 -4.23 4.92
CA ILE A 16 0.72 -4.70 3.81
C ILE A 16 0.34 -6.19 3.91
N PRO A 17 1.26 -7.13 4.18
CA PRO A 17 0.90 -8.55 4.30
C PRO A 17 0.03 -8.89 5.52
N LEU A 18 -0.06 -8.02 6.53
CA LEU A 18 -0.86 -8.21 7.73
C LEU A 18 -2.26 -7.59 7.62
N LEU A 19 -2.44 -6.63 6.71
CA LEU A 19 -3.68 -5.87 6.59
C LEU A 19 -4.79 -6.63 5.87
N GLU A 20 -6.03 -6.26 6.22
CA GLU A 20 -7.25 -6.72 5.56
C GLU A 20 -7.63 -5.82 4.37
N LEU A 21 -8.61 -6.25 3.56
CA LEU A 21 -9.01 -5.54 2.33
C LEU A 21 -9.40 -4.08 2.57
N ASP A 22 -10.07 -3.78 3.67
CA ASP A 22 -10.52 -2.42 3.98
C ASP A 22 -9.34 -1.50 4.34
N GLU A 23 -8.39 -2.03 5.11
CA GLU A 23 -7.16 -1.32 5.46
C GLU A 23 -6.25 -1.10 4.25
N LEU A 24 -6.14 -2.09 3.36
CA LEU A 24 -5.41 -1.97 2.09
C LEU A 24 -5.99 -0.87 1.19
N LYS A 25 -7.31 -0.70 1.16
CA LYS A 25 -7.96 0.43 0.45
C LYS A 25 -7.58 1.77 1.08
N SER A 26 -7.60 1.85 2.41
CA SER A 26 -7.25 3.07 3.14
C SER A 26 -5.80 3.49 2.88
N ILE A 27 -4.85 2.54 2.93
CA ILE A 27 -3.44 2.79 2.61
C ILE A 27 -3.27 3.20 1.14
N THR A 28 -3.96 2.54 0.21
CA THR A 28 -3.91 2.91 -1.22
C THR A 28 -4.34 4.35 -1.43
N ALA A 29 -5.39 4.80 -0.73
CA ALA A 29 -5.87 6.18 -0.80
C ALA A 29 -4.84 7.17 -0.23
N LYS A 30 -4.22 6.85 0.92
CA LYS A 30 -3.16 7.67 1.52
C LYS A 30 -1.94 7.79 0.60
N VAL A 31 -1.41 6.67 0.11
CA VAL A 31 -0.25 6.65 -0.80
C VAL A 31 -0.54 7.40 -2.11
N LYS A 32 -1.78 7.35 -2.62
CA LYS A 32 -2.21 8.14 -3.78
C LYS A 32 -2.29 9.64 -3.48
N ASN A 33 -2.73 10.01 -2.28
CA ASN A 33 -2.81 11.41 -1.86
C ASN A 33 -1.41 11.99 -1.63
N GLU A 34 -0.51 11.18 -1.08
CA GLU A 34 0.90 11.49 -0.81
C GLU A 34 1.80 11.30 -2.04
N LYS A 35 1.23 11.29 -3.26
CA LYS A 35 1.95 11.08 -4.52
C LYS A 35 3.11 12.07 -4.73
N SER A 36 3.02 13.27 -4.16
CA SER A 36 4.13 14.25 -4.21
C SER A 36 5.31 13.90 -3.30
N SER A 37 5.09 13.10 -2.26
CA SER A 37 6.11 12.68 -1.28
C SER A 37 6.79 11.35 -1.67
N TYR A 38 6.13 10.55 -2.51
CA TYR A 38 6.70 9.32 -3.05
C TYR A 38 7.28 9.51 -4.45
N THR A 39 8.51 9.04 -4.68
CA THR A 39 9.01 8.93 -6.05
C THR A 39 8.12 7.97 -6.86
N THR A 40 7.99 8.20 -8.17
CA THR A 40 7.20 7.35 -9.08
C THR A 40 7.56 5.86 -8.97
N ILE A 41 8.84 5.56 -8.70
CA ILE A 41 9.36 4.20 -8.52
C ILE A 41 8.85 3.59 -7.20
N THR A 42 8.95 4.34 -6.10
CA THR A 42 8.45 3.91 -4.78
C THR A 42 6.95 3.68 -4.82
N MET A 43 6.19 4.57 -5.45
CA MET A 43 4.74 4.47 -5.59
C MET A 43 4.32 3.21 -6.37
N SER A 44 4.98 2.93 -7.49
CA SER A 44 4.70 1.73 -8.29
C SER A 44 4.92 0.45 -7.50
N LYS A 45 6.01 0.37 -6.73
CA LYS A 45 6.29 -0.79 -5.86
C LYS A 45 5.21 -0.99 -4.80
N ILE A 46 4.78 0.08 -4.14
CA ILE A 46 3.72 0.02 -3.11
C ILE A 46 2.41 -0.49 -3.70
N LEU A 47 1.99 0.07 -4.84
CA LEU A 47 0.74 -0.33 -5.49
C LEU A 47 0.75 -1.81 -5.92
N VAL A 48 1.90 -2.31 -6.40
CA VAL A 48 2.07 -3.74 -6.75
C VAL A 48 1.92 -4.62 -5.52
N MET A 49 2.55 -4.26 -4.39
CA MET A 49 2.43 -5.03 -3.14
C MET A 49 0.99 -5.08 -2.63
N ILE A 50 0.31 -3.94 -2.61
CA ILE A 50 -1.09 -3.87 -2.18
C ILE A 50 -1.98 -4.71 -3.09
N SER A 51 -1.76 -4.63 -4.41
CA SER A 51 -2.53 -5.41 -5.39
C SER A 51 -2.33 -6.91 -5.22
N ALA A 52 -1.08 -7.35 -5.00
CA ALA A 52 -0.75 -8.75 -4.77
C ALA A 52 -1.46 -9.29 -3.51
N ARG A 53 -1.41 -8.55 -2.40
CA ARG A 53 -2.10 -8.93 -1.16
C ARG A 53 -3.61 -8.94 -1.31
N THR A 54 -4.17 -7.93 -1.96
CA THR A 54 -5.62 -7.84 -2.27
C THR A 54 -6.07 -9.07 -3.05
N LEU A 55 -5.31 -9.48 -4.06
CA LEU A 55 -5.61 -10.66 -4.85
C LEU A 55 -5.55 -11.95 -4.02
N GLU A 56 -4.57 -12.08 -3.13
CA GLU A 56 -4.44 -13.22 -2.22
C GLU A 56 -5.63 -13.34 -1.26
N LEU A 57 -6.05 -12.22 -0.66
CA LEU A 57 -7.22 -12.18 0.22
C LEU A 57 -8.50 -12.53 -0.52
N VAL A 58 -8.75 -11.93 -1.69
CA VAL A 58 -9.92 -12.24 -2.51
C VAL A 58 -9.94 -13.71 -2.94
N ARG A 59 -8.79 -14.31 -3.22
CA ARG A 59 -8.68 -15.74 -3.52
C ARG A 59 -8.98 -16.62 -2.31
N ARG A 60 -8.54 -16.22 -1.10
CA ARG A 60 -8.85 -16.95 0.15
C ARG A 60 -10.32 -16.92 0.52
N THR A 61 -11.02 -15.80 0.31
CA THR A 61 -12.44 -15.66 0.68
C THR A 61 -13.41 -16.39 -0.27
N ARG A 62 -12.93 -16.93 -1.40
CA ARG A 62 -13.75 -17.66 -2.39
C ARG A 62 -13.79 -19.19 -2.19
N TYR A 63 -13.25 -19.70 -1.08
CA TYR A 63 -13.36 -21.11 -0.65
C TYR A 63 -14.17 -21.21 0.63
#